data_AF-A0A943TXF1-F1
#
_entry.id   AF-A0A943TXF1-F1
#
_cell.length_a   1.000
_cell.length_b   1.000
_cell.length_c   1.000
_cell.angle_alpha   90.00
_cell.angle_beta   90.00
_cell.angle_gamma   90.00
#
_symmetry.space_group_name_H-M   'P 1'
#
loop_
_entity.id
_entity.type
_entity.pdbx_description
1 polymer ?
#
loop_
_entity_poly.entity_id
_entity_poly.type
_entity_poly.pdbx_seq_one_letter_code
_entity_poly.pdbx_strand_id
1 'polypeptide(L)' 'MSGYPRRNGGYMQFFSSAIDTLQTLVVALGAGLGVWGVVNLLEGYGSDNPGANAHVR' A
#
# COMPACT_ATOMS: atom_id res chain seq x y z
N MET A 1 33.50 -33.89 9.14
CA MET A 1 32.74 -33.42 7.98
C MET A 1 32.67 -31.90 8.03
N SER A 2 33.59 -31.21 7.36
CA SER A 2 33.61 -29.75 7.32
C SER A 2 32.59 -29.28 6.28
N GLY A 3 31.45 -28.75 6.74
CA GLY A 3 30.45 -28.15 5.87
C GLY A 3 30.97 -26.81 5.37
N TYR A 4 31.26 -26.72 4.07
CA TYR A 4 31.58 -25.45 3.43
C TYR A 4 30.39 -24.48 3.62
N PRO A 5 30.59 -23.27 4.19
CA PRO A 5 29.54 -22.28 4.21
C PRO A 5 29.18 -21.93 2.76
N ARG A 6 27.92 -22.17 2.38
CA ARG A 6 27.40 -21.84 1.05
C ARG A 6 27.65 -20.35 0.81
N ARG A 7 28.57 -20.04 -0.09
CA ARG A 7 28.94 -18.69 -0.57
C ARG A 7 27.80 -17.92 -1.26
N ASN A 8 26.56 -18.41 -1.17
CA ASN A 8 25.32 -17.77 -1.65
C ASN A 8 24.67 -16.85 -0.61
N GLY A 9 25.13 -16.87 0.65
CA GLY A 9 24.57 -16.07 1.74
C GLY A 9 24.63 -14.56 1.51
N GLY A 10 25.68 -14.04 0.85
CA GLY A 10 25.84 -12.61 0.60
C GLY A 10 24.81 -12.03 -0.39
N TYR A 11 24.54 -12.75 -1.49
CA TYR A 11 23.52 -12.33 -2.45
C TYR A 11 22.12 -12.46 -1.86
N MET A 12 21.83 -13.57 -1.17
CA MET A 12 20.54 -13.77 -0.51
C MET A 12 20.27 -12.71 0.57
N GLN A 13 21.30 -12.27 1.30
CA GLN A 13 21.18 -11.21 2.30
C GLN A 13 20.84 -9.85 1.65
N PHE A 14 21.52 -9.47 0.58
CA PHE A 14 21.23 -8.21 -0.13
C PHE A 14 19.81 -8.18 -0.70
N PHE A 15 19.38 -9.25 -1.36
CA PHE A 15 18.03 -9.34 -1.90
C PHE A 15 16.97 -9.33 -0.78
N SER A 16 17.23 -9.98 0.35
CA SER A 16 16.32 -9.94 1.52
C SER A 16 16.13 -8.51 2.02
N SER A 17 17.21 -7.76 2.23
CA SER A 17 17.13 -6.36 2.68
C SER A 17 16.46 -5.43 1.67
N ALA A 18 16.67 -5.66 0.37
CA ALA A 18 16.00 -4.92 -0.69
C ALA A 18 14.48 -5.21 -0.68
N ILE A 19 14.07 -6.46 -0.48
CA ILE A 19 12.66 -6.86 -0.39
C ILE A 19 11.99 -6.19 0.83
N ASP A 20 12.63 -6.20 2.00
CA ASP A 20 12.07 -5.56 3.20
C ASP A 20 11.84 -4.05 3.00
N THR A 21 12.77 -3.39 2.31
CA THR A 21 12.65 -1.96 1.97
C THR A 21 11.49 -1.73 1.01
N LEU A 22 11.38 -2.53 -0.06
CA LEU A 22 10.30 -2.46 -1.03
C LEU A 22 8.94 -2.73 -0.38
N GLN A 23 8.85 -3.71 0.51
CA GLN A 23 7.62 -4.05 1.23
C GLN A 23 7.15 -2.86 2.09
N THR A 24 8.08 -2.20 2.78
CA THR A 24 7.76 -1.01 3.59
C THR A 24 7.20 0.11 2.72
N LEU A 25 7.81 0.36 1.55
CA LEU A 25 7.34 1.38 0.61
C LEU A 25 5.97 1.04 0.03
N VAL A 26 5.74 -0.22 -0.37
CA VAL A 26 4.45 -0.67 -0.93
C VAL A 26 3.33 -0.52 0.11
N VAL A 27 3.60 -0.89 1.37
CA VAL A 27 2.61 -0.76 2.45
C VAL A 27 2.31 0.71 2.71
N ALA A 28 3.32 1.58 2.76
CA ALA A 28 3.12 3.02 2.98
C ALA A 28 2.33 3.69 1.84
N LEU A 29 2.67 3.38 0.59
CA LEU A 29 1.97 3.89 -0.60
C LEU A 29 0.54 3.33 -0.69
N GLY A 30 0.35 2.04 -0.42
CA GLY A 30 -0.95 1.39 -0.41
C GLY A 30 -1.87 1.95 0.68
N ALA A 31 -1.34 2.21 1.87
CA ALA A 31 -2.08 2.86 2.94
C ALA A 31 -2.47 4.31 2.56
N GLY A 32 -1.56 5.07 1.98
CA GLY A 32 -1.83 6.44 1.51
C GLY A 32 -2.91 6.50 0.43
N LEU A 33 -2.83 5.63 -0.59
CA LEU A 33 -3.82 5.53 -1.66
C LEU A 33 -5.17 5.00 -1.15
N GLY A 34 -5.17 4.08 -0.19
CA GLY A 34 -6.38 3.58 0.45
C GLY A 34 -7.15 4.69 1.17
N VAL A 35 -6.45 5.50 1.98
CA VAL A 35 -7.05 6.65 2.65
C VAL A 35 -7.53 7.69 1.63
N TRP A 36 -6.72 8.02 0.64
CA TRP A 36 -7.08 8.97 -0.43
C TRP A 36 -8.33 8.53 -1.21
N GLY A 37 -8.43 7.24 -1.52
CA GLY A 37 -9.59 6.66 -2.21
C GLY A 37 -10.86 6.71 -1.37
N VAL A 38 -10.77 6.42 -0.06
CA VAL A 38 -11.90 6.53 0.86
C VAL A 38 -12.37 7.99 0.99
N VAL A 39 -11.43 8.94 1.08
CA VAL A 39 -11.76 10.37 1.13
C VAL A 39 -12.49 10.80 -0.14
N ASN A 40 -11.96 10.49 -1.33
CA ASN A 40 -12.62 10.84 -2.59
C ASN A 40 -14.02 10.22 -2.72
N LEU A 41 -14.21 8.98 -2.25
CA LEU A 41 -15.53 8.36 -2.24
C LEU A 41 -16.51 9.09 -1.32
N LEU A 42 -16.07 9.52 -0.14
CA LEU A 42 -16.92 10.25 0.80
C LEU A 42 -17.18 11.70 0.36
N GLU A 43 -16.22 12.34 -0.31
CA GLU A 43 -16.38 13.67 -0.90
C GLU A 43 -17.41 13.68 -2.04
N GLY A 44 -17.45 12.63 -2.88
CA GLY A 44 -18.44 12.48 -3.96
C GLY A 44 -19.82 11.99 -3.53
N TYR A 45 -19.96 11.37 -2.36
CA TYR A 45 -21.22 10.75 -1.92
C TYR A 45 -22.28 11.76 -1.42
N GLY A 46 -21.83 12.94 -0.96
CA GLY A 46 -22.72 13.96 -0.38
C GLY A 46 -23.16 15.07 -1.35
N SER A 47 -22.37 15.38 -2.37
CA SER A 47 -22.60 16.53 -3.27
C SER A 47 -23.32 16.16 -4.58
N ASP A 48 -23.00 15.01 -5.19
CA ASP A 48 -23.44 14.69 -6.56
C ASP A 48 -24.62 13.70 -6.62
N ASN A 49 -25.21 13.36 -5.45
CA ASN A 49 -26.40 12.53 -5.37
C ASN A 49 -27.66 13.38 -5.64
N PRO A 50 -28.43 13.14 -6.74
CA PRO A 50 -29.69 13.84 -6.99
C PRO A 50 -30.74 13.60 -5.87
N GLY A 51 -30.59 12.51 -5.10
CA GLY A 51 -31.42 12.22 -3.93
C GLY A 51 -31.10 13.05 -2.68
N ALA A 52 -29.92 13.69 -2.59
CA ALA A 52 -29.56 14.55 -1.45
C ALA A 52 -30.25 15.92 -1.51
N ASN A 53 -30.59 16.37 -2.73
CA ASN A 53 -31.35 17.61 -2.98
C ASN A 53 -32.86 17.38 -3.14
N ALA A 54 -33.36 16.14 -3.00
CA ALA A 54 -34.77 15.80 -3.15
C ALA A 54 -35.67 16.33 -2.01
N HIS A 55 -35.07 16.84 -0.93
CA HIS A 55 -35.76 17.51 0.17
C HIS A 55 -35.65 19.04 0.09
N VAL A 56 -35.65 19.62 -1.10
CA VAL A 56 -35.90 21.06 -1.28
C VAL A 56 -36.93 21.23 -2.40
N ARG A 57 -38.19 20.95 -2.06
CA ARG A 57 -39.35 21.52 -2.72
C ARG A 57 -40.16 22.29 -1.69
#